data_AF-A0ABD5SVV8-F1
#
_entry.id   AF-A0ABD5SVV8-F1
#
_cell.length_a   1.000
_cell.length_b   1.000
_cell.length_c   1.000
_cell.angle_alpha   90.00
_cell.angle_beta   90.00
_cell.angle_gamma   90.00
#
_symmetry.space_group_name_H-M   'P 1'
#
loop_
_entity.id
_entity.type
_entity.pdbx_description
1 polymer ?
#
loop_
_entity_poly.entity_id
_entity_poly.type
_entity_poly.pdbx_seq_one_letter_code
_entity_poly.pdbx_strand_id
1 'polypeptide(L)'
;LRECGSDVVEVGVASTPTIARAVHHLGADAGVVVTASHNPASDNGLKLWNPSGKAFGPDQRAAVERRIREDDYGLAGWDEVGDRTRRDGVRDHHADAIESAVDLERSPSVVVDIGNGTGGVTASVLDDLGCRVRTLNGQEDGSFPGRPSEPTADTLETLSILVAETDAELGVGHDGDADRMLAVDETGTFVPKDALLALFARDAAGSGDRVAAPIDTS
;
A
#
# COMPACT_ATOMS: atom_id res chain seq x y z
N LEU A 1 -8.78 21.99 2.77
CA LEU A 1 -9.97 21.10 2.77
C LEU A 1 -11.11 21.73 3.56
N ARG A 2 -11.03 21.80 4.90
CA ARG A 2 -12.10 22.37 5.74
C ARG A 2 -12.43 23.84 5.45
N GLU A 3 -11.41 24.64 5.16
CA GLU A 3 -11.58 26.05 4.74
C GLU A 3 -12.34 26.21 3.41
N CYS A 4 -12.47 25.15 2.63
CA CYS A 4 -13.31 25.09 1.42
C CYS A 4 -14.66 24.40 1.67
N GLY A 5 -15.05 24.21 2.94
CA GLY A 5 -16.33 23.62 3.34
C GLY A 5 -16.37 22.08 3.30
N SER A 6 -15.25 21.41 3.07
CA SER A 6 -15.21 19.94 3.06
C SER A 6 -15.01 19.36 4.45
N ASP A 7 -15.83 18.38 4.82
CA ASP A 7 -15.58 17.54 5.99
C ASP A 7 -14.34 16.66 5.79
N VAL A 8 -13.60 16.42 6.87
CA VAL A 8 -12.38 15.62 6.87
C VAL A 8 -12.52 14.47 7.85
N VAL A 9 -12.37 13.25 7.33
CA VAL A 9 -12.19 12.04 8.12
C VAL A 9 -10.71 11.69 8.15
N GLU A 10 -10.10 11.84 9.32
CA GLU A 10 -8.70 11.48 9.54
C GLU A 10 -8.59 10.05 10.04
N VAL A 11 -7.74 9.27 9.41
CA VAL A 11 -7.57 7.82 9.69
C VAL A 11 -6.18 7.48 10.23
N GLY A 12 -5.36 8.50 10.53
CA GLY A 12 -4.00 8.34 11.02
C GLY A 12 -3.04 7.78 9.97
N VAL A 13 -1.98 7.11 10.44
CA VAL A 13 -1.02 6.43 9.58
C VAL A 13 -1.65 5.13 9.09
N ALA A 14 -1.64 4.89 7.78
CA ALA A 14 -2.04 3.62 7.17
C ALA A 14 -1.40 3.50 5.78
N SER A 15 -1.35 2.28 5.24
CA SER A 15 -0.84 2.05 3.90
C SER A 15 -1.72 2.69 2.83
N THR A 16 -1.11 3.07 1.72
CA THR A 16 -1.79 3.61 0.53
C THR A 16 -2.98 2.75 0.08
N PRO A 17 -2.88 1.40 -0.03
CA PRO A 17 -4.06 0.58 -0.34
C PRO A 17 -5.13 0.58 0.75
N THR A 18 -4.77 0.71 2.03
CA THR A 18 -5.76 0.86 3.13
C THR A 18 -6.60 2.12 2.93
N ILE A 19 -5.96 3.24 2.58
CA ILE A 19 -6.66 4.50 2.33
C ILE A 19 -7.54 4.39 1.08
N ALA A 20 -7.04 3.78 0.01
CA ALA A 20 -7.80 3.56 -1.22
C ALA A 20 -9.13 2.81 -0.95
N ARG A 21 -9.09 1.78 -0.08
CA ARG A 21 -10.30 1.03 0.32
C ARG A 21 -11.17 1.83 1.30
N ALA A 22 -10.56 2.60 2.20
CA ALA A 22 -11.27 3.44 3.15
C ALA A 22 -12.15 4.49 2.47
N VAL A 23 -11.73 5.05 1.32
CA VAL A 23 -12.55 6.02 0.56
C VAL A 23 -13.93 5.46 0.26
N HIS A 24 -14.00 4.25 -0.30
CA HIS A 24 -15.27 3.60 -0.60
C HIS A 24 -16.01 3.18 0.68
N HIS A 25 -15.31 2.58 1.65
CA HIS A 25 -15.91 2.11 2.91
C HIS A 25 -16.58 3.23 3.71
N LEU A 26 -15.96 4.41 3.74
CA LEU A 26 -16.44 5.58 4.47
C LEU A 26 -17.42 6.44 3.67
N GLY A 27 -17.68 6.08 2.40
CA GLY A 27 -18.52 6.88 1.50
C GLY A 27 -17.93 8.26 1.22
N ALA A 28 -16.61 8.40 1.23
CA ALA A 28 -15.92 9.67 1.03
C ALA A 28 -15.83 10.05 -0.45
N ASP A 29 -15.90 11.35 -0.74
CA ASP A 29 -15.78 11.87 -2.11
C ASP A 29 -14.35 11.86 -2.65
N ALA A 30 -13.36 11.83 -1.76
CA ALA A 30 -11.95 11.74 -2.13
C ALA A 30 -11.10 11.19 -0.98
N GLY A 31 -9.97 10.59 -1.33
CA GLY A 31 -8.90 10.24 -0.40
C GLY A 31 -7.66 11.09 -0.66
N VAL A 32 -6.93 11.44 0.39
CA VAL A 32 -5.63 12.11 0.31
C VAL A 32 -4.65 11.32 1.16
N VAL A 33 -3.53 10.89 0.57
CA VAL A 33 -2.44 10.25 1.30
C VAL A 33 -1.20 11.10 1.20
N VAL A 34 -0.63 11.40 2.35
CA VAL A 34 0.66 12.10 2.47
C VAL A 34 1.76 11.04 2.42
N THR A 35 2.40 10.89 1.27
CA THR A 35 3.42 9.86 1.02
C THR A 35 4.29 10.21 -0.18
N ALA A 36 5.57 9.80 -0.15
CA ALA A 36 6.44 9.73 -1.33
C ALA A 36 6.75 8.28 -1.76
N SER A 37 5.95 7.31 -1.30
CA SER A 37 6.00 5.90 -1.68
C SER A 37 7.34 5.22 -1.40
N HIS A 38 8.28 5.32 -2.33
CA HIS A 38 9.57 4.64 -2.28
C HIS A 38 10.77 5.56 -2.44
N ASN A 39 10.51 6.86 -2.41
CA ASN A 39 11.55 7.86 -2.39
C ASN A 39 12.34 7.82 -1.07
N PRO A 40 13.52 8.44 -1.02
CA PRO A 40 14.28 8.62 0.21
C PRO A 40 13.49 9.30 1.33
N ALA A 41 13.96 9.13 2.58
CA ALA A 41 13.32 9.63 3.79
C ALA A 41 12.99 11.14 3.81
N SER A 42 13.74 11.95 3.06
CA SER A 42 13.52 13.40 2.97
C SER A 42 12.29 13.80 2.16
N ASP A 43 11.80 12.90 1.31
CA ASP A 43 10.78 13.22 0.33
C ASP A 43 9.37 12.99 0.90
N ASN A 44 8.43 13.80 0.46
CA ASN A 44 7.01 13.59 0.73
C ASN A 44 6.17 14.08 -0.47
N GLY A 45 4.90 13.70 -0.51
CA GLY A 45 4.01 14.01 -1.62
C GLY A 45 2.55 13.80 -1.25
N LEU A 46 1.68 14.04 -2.23
CA LEU A 46 0.25 13.82 -2.12
C LEU A 46 -0.19 12.85 -3.21
N LYS A 47 -0.77 11.72 -2.82
CA LYS A 47 -1.57 10.87 -3.71
C LYS A 47 -3.05 11.19 -3.45
N LEU A 48 -3.86 11.23 -4.52
CA LEU A 48 -5.29 11.55 -4.46
C LEU A 48 -6.12 10.40 -5.01
N TRP A 49 -7.21 10.05 -4.33
CA TRP A 49 -8.15 9.00 -4.74
C TRP A 49 -9.52 9.57 -5.00
N ASN A 50 -10.17 9.05 -6.04
CA ASN A 50 -11.55 9.37 -6.37
C ASN A 50 -12.53 8.42 -5.65
N PRO A 51 -13.85 8.71 -5.67
CA PRO A 51 -14.84 7.89 -4.96
C PRO A 51 -14.85 6.41 -5.38
N SER A 52 -14.35 6.10 -6.59
CA SER A 52 -14.25 4.72 -7.09
C SER A 52 -13.06 3.95 -6.52
N GLY A 53 -12.26 4.55 -5.63
CA GLY A 53 -11.05 3.94 -5.06
C GLY A 53 -9.85 3.93 -6.01
N LYS A 54 -9.92 4.68 -7.13
CA LYS A 54 -8.80 4.82 -8.08
C LYS A 54 -8.02 6.09 -7.80
N ALA A 55 -6.71 6.04 -8.02
CA ALA A 55 -5.88 7.23 -8.04
C ALA A 55 -6.39 8.23 -9.09
N PHE A 56 -6.23 9.52 -8.82
CA PHE A 56 -6.61 10.58 -9.75
C PHE A 56 -5.85 10.44 -11.08
N GLY A 57 -6.61 10.36 -12.17
CA GLY A 57 -6.06 10.33 -13.53
C GLY A 57 -5.39 11.65 -13.94
N PRO A 58 -4.75 11.70 -15.12
CA PRO A 58 -4.11 12.91 -15.64
C PRO A 58 -5.04 14.14 -15.64
N ASP A 59 -6.27 13.99 -16.12
CA ASP A 59 -7.24 15.11 -16.20
C ASP A 59 -7.66 15.61 -14.82
N GLN A 60 -7.86 14.70 -13.86
CA GLN A 60 -8.21 15.05 -12.49
C GLN A 60 -7.06 15.81 -11.80
N ARG A 61 -5.81 15.36 -11.99
CA ARG A 61 -4.62 16.04 -11.48
C ARG A 61 -4.43 17.42 -12.12
N ALA A 62 -4.56 17.51 -13.44
CA ALA A 62 -4.49 18.78 -14.16
C ALA A 62 -5.57 19.77 -13.70
N ALA A 63 -6.78 19.29 -13.38
CA ALA A 63 -7.83 20.13 -12.82
C ALA A 63 -7.48 20.68 -11.42
N VAL A 64 -6.87 19.87 -10.55
CA VAL A 64 -6.39 20.32 -9.24
C VAL A 64 -5.26 21.34 -9.39
N GLU A 65 -4.26 21.07 -10.23
CA GLU A 65 -3.17 21.99 -10.50
C GLU A 65 -3.64 23.32 -11.07
N ARG A 66 -4.57 23.29 -12.01
CA ARG A 66 -5.18 24.50 -12.59
C ARG A 66 -5.86 25.32 -11.50
N ARG A 67 -6.68 24.69 -10.65
CA ARG A 67 -7.38 25.38 -9.57
C ARG A 67 -6.44 26.07 -8.59
N ILE A 68 -5.35 25.40 -8.23
CA ILE A 68 -4.32 25.99 -7.36
C ILE A 68 -3.64 27.17 -8.06
N ARG A 69 -3.27 27.03 -9.33
CA ARG A 69 -2.56 28.07 -10.09
C ARG A 69 -3.40 29.32 -10.33
N GLU A 70 -4.70 29.15 -10.53
CA GLU A 70 -5.65 30.22 -10.86
C GLU A 70 -6.35 30.81 -9.62
N ASP A 71 -6.00 30.33 -8.42
CA ASP A 71 -6.74 30.60 -7.19
C ASP A 71 -8.26 30.32 -7.33
N ASP A 72 -8.61 29.33 -8.16
CA ASP A 72 -9.97 28.88 -8.46
C ASP A 72 -10.42 27.86 -7.40
N TYR A 73 -10.54 28.34 -6.17
CA TYR A 73 -11.10 27.63 -5.03
C TYR A 73 -11.98 28.56 -4.19
N GLY A 74 -13.16 28.07 -3.78
CA GLY A 74 -14.08 28.80 -2.92
C GLY A 74 -13.72 28.59 -1.45
N LEU A 75 -13.46 29.67 -0.73
CA LEU A 75 -13.41 29.62 0.73
C LEU A 75 -14.84 29.61 1.28
N ALA A 76 -15.08 28.75 2.27
CA ALA A 76 -16.35 28.68 2.96
C ALA A 76 -16.59 29.92 3.84
N GLY A 77 -17.86 30.22 4.11
CA GLY A 77 -18.24 31.17 5.14
C GLY A 77 -17.71 30.74 6.52
N TRP A 78 -17.64 31.68 7.46
CA TRP A 78 -17.15 31.43 8.82
C TRP A 78 -17.98 30.35 9.56
N ASP A 79 -19.23 30.15 9.17
CA ASP A 79 -20.22 29.21 9.68
C ASP A 79 -20.38 27.95 8.80
N GLU A 80 -19.60 27.83 7.73
CA GLU A 80 -19.66 26.71 6.76
C GLU A 80 -18.32 25.94 6.67
N VAL A 81 -17.39 26.17 7.60
CA VAL A 81 -16.13 25.42 7.68
C VAL A 81 -16.43 23.96 8.02
N GLY A 82 -15.95 23.02 7.21
CA GLY A 82 -16.22 21.60 7.41
C GLY A 82 -15.68 21.04 8.73
N ASP A 83 -16.23 19.92 9.16
CA ASP A 83 -15.84 19.24 10.40
C ASP A 83 -14.57 18.39 10.23
N ARG A 84 -13.86 18.16 11.34
CA ARG A 84 -12.78 17.16 11.41
C ARG A 84 -13.20 16.06 12.36
N THR A 85 -13.29 14.85 11.85
CA THR A 85 -13.53 13.65 12.66
C THR A 85 -12.34 12.70 12.52
N ARG A 86 -12.12 11.89 13.55
CA ARG A 86 -11.14 10.81 13.50
C ARG A 86 -11.88 9.48 13.40
N ARG A 87 -11.39 8.59 12.55
CA ARG A 87 -11.92 7.25 12.36
C ARG A 87 -10.81 6.22 12.45
N ASP A 88 -10.84 5.43 13.51
CA ASP A 88 -9.96 4.28 13.67
C ASP A 88 -10.60 3.04 13.01
N GLY A 89 -9.84 1.95 12.89
CA GLY A 89 -10.32 0.65 12.36
C GLY A 89 -10.30 0.49 10.84
N VAL A 90 -9.77 1.45 10.08
CA VAL A 90 -9.63 1.29 8.61
C VAL A 90 -8.62 0.20 8.22
N ARG A 91 -7.59 -0.02 9.06
CA ARG A 91 -6.61 -1.10 8.88
C ARG A 91 -7.30 -2.46 9.06
N ASP A 92 -8.10 -2.61 10.11
CA ASP A 92 -8.86 -3.83 10.39
C ASP A 92 -9.86 -4.13 9.26
N HIS A 93 -10.60 -3.13 8.78
CA HIS A 93 -11.50 -3.31 7.64
C HIS A 93 -10.77 -3.74 6.36
N HIS A 94 -9.53 -3.28 6.17
CA HIS A 94 -8.70 -3.73 5.06
C HIS A 94 -8.23 -5.18 5.27
N ALA A 95 -7.76 -5.52 6.47
CA ALA A 95 -7.36 -6.87 6.85
C ALA A 95 -8.50 -7.89 6.65
N ASP A 96 -9.67 -7.63 7.24
CA ASP A 96 -10.89 -8.47 7.12
C ASP A 96 -11.21 -8.79 5.66
N ALA A 97 -11.05 -7.80 4.79
CA ALA A 97 -11.38 -7.98 3.39
C ALA A 97 -10.35 -8.81 2.64
N ILE A 98 -9.07 -8.75 3.02
CA ILE A 98 -8.04 -9.64 2.46
C ILE A 98 -8.28 -11.06 2.97
N GLU A 99 -8.49 -11.23 4.27
CA GLU A 99 -8.79 -12.53 4.89
C GLU A 99 -10.00 -13.20 4.25
N SER A 100 -11.09 -12.44 4.05
CA SER A 100 -12.30 -12.96 3.41
C SER A 100 -12.12 -13.37 1.94
N ALA A 101 -11.05 -12.91 1.29
CA ALA A 101 -10.78 -13.15 -0.12
C ALA A 101 -9.83 -14.34 -0.37
N VAL A 102 -9.23 -14.91 0.68
CA VAL A 102 -8.20 -15.95 0.55
C VAL A 102 -8.55 -17.13 1.46
N ASP A 103 -8.42 -18.34 0.93
CA ASP A 103 -8.47 -19.58 1.71
C ASP A 103 -7.12 -20.29 1.57
N LEU A 104 -6.42 -20.50 2.69
CA LEU A 104 -5.10 -21.13 2.69
C LEU A 104 -5.24 -22.62 3.01
N GLU A 105 -4.84 -23.48 2.05
CA GLU A 105 -4.81 -24.93 2.25
C GLU A 105 -3.81 -25.37 3.34
N ARG A 106 -2.80 -24.53 3.60
CA ARG A 106 -1.75 -24.75 4.59
C ARG A 106 -1.28 -23.43 5.17
N SER A 107 -0.63 -23.51 6.33
CA SER A 107 -0.08 -22.34 7.03
C SER A 107 1.44 -22.25 6.84
N PRO A 108 1.95 -21.52 5.83
CA PRO A 108 3.38 -21.42 5.59
C PRO A 108 4.12 -20.63 6.67
N SER A 109 5.43 -20.85 6.76
CA SER A 109 6.36 -19.98 7.48
C SER A 109 6.81 -18.86 6.56
N VAL A 110 6.55 -17.60 6.92
CA VAL A 110 6.77 -16.44 6.03
C VAL A 110 7.56 -15.36 6.76
N VAL A 111 8.52 -14.74 6.05
CA VAL A 111 9.21 -13.53 6.52
C VAL A 111 8.63 -12.32 5.79
N VAL A 112 8.20 -11.29 6.52
CA VAL A 112 7.67 -10.04 5.95
C VAL A 112 8.61 -8.89 6.30
N ASP A 113 9.35 -8.38 5.32
CA ASP A 113 10.13 -7.16 5.44
C ASP A 113 9.25 -5.94 5.15
N ILE A 114 8.81 -5.29 6.22
CA ILE A 114 7.93 -4.10 6.19
C ILE A 114 8.73 -2.85 5.76
N GLY A 115 10.07 -2.90 5.79
CA GLY A 115 10.93 -1.80 5.35
C GLY A 115 10.74 -0.52 6.17
N ASN A 116 10.36 -0.62 7.44
CA ASN A 116 9.98 0.49 8.32
C ASN A 116 8.80 1.34 7.82
N GLY A 117 8.09 0.87 6.79
CA GLY A 117 6.92 1.52 6.21
C GLY A 117 5.62 1.11 6.87
N THR A 118 4.53 1.25 6.12
CA THR A 118 3.16 1.08 6.61
C THR A 118 2.53 -0.29 6.26
N GLY A 119 3.34 -1.23 5.79
CA GLY A 119 2.93 -2.57 5.32
C GLY A 119 2.57 -3.58 6.40
N GLY A 120 2.41 -3.17 7.66
CA GLY A 120 2.12 -4.09 8.78
C GLY A 120 0.83 -4.90 8.62
N VAL A 121 -0.14 -4.42 7.82
CA VAL A 121 -1.38 -5.14 7.52
C VAL A 121 -1.12 -6.53 6.91
N THR A 122 -0.09 -6.67 6.06
CA THR A 122 0.28 -7.95 5.45
C THR A 122 0.72 -8.96 6.50
N ALA A 123 1.53 -8.55 7.47
CA ALA A 123 2.01 -9.42 8.54
C ALA A 123 0.87 -9.86 9.47
N SER A 124 -0.06 -8.94 9.81
CA SER A 124 -1.24 -9.26 10.62
C SER A 124 -2.11 -10.29 9.92
N VAL A 125 -2.53 -10.01 8.67
CA VAL A 125 -3.41 -10.91 7.92
C VAL A 125 -2.82 -12.31 7.77
N LEU A 126 -1.51 -12.43 7.50
CA LEU A 126 -0.87 -13.73 7.41
C LEU A 126 -0.90 -14.48 8.76
N ASP A 127 -0.67 -13.79 9.88
CA ASP A 127 -0.74 -14.38 11.23
C ASP A 127 -2.18 -14.80 11.58
N ASP A 128 -3.17 -13.95 11.25
CA ASP A 128 -4.60 -14.21 11.43
C ASP A 128 -5.08 -15.42 10.59
N LEU A 129 -4.51 -15.61 9.39
CA LEU A 129 -4.69 -16.80 8.55
C LEU A 129 -3.89 -18.03 9.03
N GLY A 130 -3.21 -17.92 10.18
CA GLY A 130 -2.50 -19.01 10.86
C GLY A 130 -1.08 -19.27 10.37
N CYS A 131 -0.53 -18.43 9.50
CA CYS A 131 0.86 -18.55 9.04
C CYS A 131 1.84 -18.30 10.19
N ARG A 132 3.04 -18.90 10.13
CA ARG A 132 4.12 -18.55 11.06
C ARG A 132 4.85 -17.32 10.53
N VAL A 133 4.50 -16.15 11.04
CA VAL A 133 5.06 -14.88 10.54
C VAL A 133 6.28 -14.43 11.34
N ARG A 134 7.33 -14.03 10.63
CA ARG A 134 8.44 -13.24 11.19
C ARG A 134 8.53 -11.91 10.46
N THR A 135 8.64 -10.82 11.19
CA THR A 135 8.81 -9.49 10.57
C THR A 135 10.27 -9.10 10.54
N LEU A 136 10.71 -8.50 9.43
CA LEU A 136 11.95 -7.72 9.32
C LEU A 136 11.59 -6.24 9.18
N ASN A 137 12.37 -5.35 9.80
CA ASN A 137 12.14 -3.90 9.76
C ASN A 137 10.69 -3.51 10.13
N GLY A 138 10.08 -4.20 11.10
CA GLY A 138 8.64 -4.09 11.39
C GLY A 138 8.20 -2.87 12.18
N GLN A 139 9.13 -2.08 12.72
CA GLN A 139 8.81 -0.84 13.43
C GLN A 139 8.64 0.29 12.43
N GLU A 140 7.51 1.00 12.47
CA GLU A 140 7.26 2.18 11.66
C GLU A 140 8.29 3.28 12.00
N ASP A 141 9.16 3.63 11.04
CA ASP A 141 10.20 4.66 11.19
C ASP A 141 10.49 5.30 9.84
N GLY A 142 10.03 6.55 9.66
CA GLY A 142 10.18 7.31 8.42
C GLY A 142 11.62 7.70 8.07
N SER A 143 12.60 7.41 8.93
CA SER A 143 14.03 7.52 8.59
C SER A 143 14.57 6.32 7.81
N PHE A 144 13.79 5.25 7.68
CA PHE A 144 14.11 4.01 6.96
C PHE A 144 15.47 3.39 7.37
N PRO A 145 15.70 3.08 8.66
CA PRO A 145 17.00 2.63 9.16
C PRO A 145 17.41 1.23 8.70
N GLY A 146 16.45 0.36 8.37
CA GLY A 146 16.72 -1.03 7.97
C GLY A 146 17.23 -1.18 6.54
N ARG A 147 16.64 -0.42 5.61
CA ARG A 147 17.01 -0.33 4.20
C ARG A 147 16.27 0.84 3.55
N PRO A 148 16.69 1.31 2.36
CA PRO A 148 15.86 2.22 1.56
C PRO A 148 14.44 1.67 1.36
N SER A 149 13.48 2.59 1.28
CA SER A 149 12.05 2.28 1.19
C SER A 149 11.71 1.48 -0.07
N GLU A 150 12.44 1.62 -1.18
CA GLU A 150 12.20 0.83 -2.38
C GLU A 150 12.70 -0.62 -2.26
N PRO A 151 11.84 -1.64 -2.44
CA PRO A 151 12.23 -3.04 -2.53
C PRO A 151 12.80 -3.38 -3.92
N THR A 152 14.09 -3.62 -3.95
CA THR A 152 14.88 -4.19 -5.05
C THR A 152 15.64 -5.43 -4.57
N ALA A 153 16.22 -6.21 -5.50
CA ALA A 153 17.08 -7.35 -5.16
C ALA A 153 18.19 -6.96 -4.17
N ASP A 154 18.85 -5.82 -4.39
CA ASP A 154 19.93 -5.34 -3.52
C ASP A 154 19.42 -4.96 -2.13
N THR A 155 18.31 -4.20 -2.05
CA THR A 155 17.77 -3.76 -0.75
C THR A 155 17.16 -4.90 0.08
N LEU A 156 16.74 -5.98 -0.58
CA LEU A 156 16.15 -7.15 0.08
C LEU A 156 17.18 -8.24 0.41
N GLU A 157 18.48 -7.96 0.31
CA GLU A 157 19.54 -8.93 0.62
C GLU A 157 19.37 -9.55 2.02
N THR A 158 19.01 -8.76 3.03
CA THR A 158 18.79 -9.28 4.40
C THR A 158 17.57 -10.20 4.47
N LEU A 159 16.50 -9.88 3.75
CA LEU A 159 15.33 -10.76 3.63
C LEU A 159 15.74 -12.08 2.95
N SER A 160 16.49 -12.01 1.86
CA SER A 160 16.99 -13.18 1.14
C SER A 160 17.83 -14.10 2.00
N ILE A 161 18.80 -13.55 2.73
CA ILE A 161 19.64 -14.33 3.66
C ILE A 161 18.76 -14.96 4.73
N LEU A 162 17.85 -14.20 5.34
CA LEU A 162 17.00 -14.72 6.41
C LEU A 162 16.09 -15.85 5.94
N VAL A 163 15.56 -15.77 4.72
CA VAL A 163 14.76 -16.86 4.14
C VAL A 163 15.62 -18.09 3.89
N ALA A 164 16.77 -17.95 3.24
CA ALA A 164 17.68 -19.07 2.93
C ALA A 164 18.22 -19.80 4.18
N GLU A 165 18.42 -19.08 5.27
CA GLU A 165 19.03 -19.60 6.50
C GLU A 165 18.00 -20.05 7.55
N THR A 166 16.71 -20.04 7.23
CA THR A 166 15.64 -20.49 8.13
C THR A 166 14.65 -21.42 7.44
N ASP A 167 13.72 -22.00 8.20
CA ASP A 167 12.61 -22.77 7.64
C ASP A 167 11.49 -21.87 7.06
N ALA A 168 11.83 -20.67 6.56
CA ALA A 168 10.87 -19.82 5.88
C ALA A 168 10.66 -20.30 4.45
N GLU A 169 9.42 -20.35 4.02
CA GLU A 169 9.04 -20.86 2.70
C GLU A 169 8.84 -19.73 1.68
N LEU A 170 8.77 -18.49 2.17
CA LEU A 170 8.60 -17.29 1.37
C LEU A 170 9.08 -16.06 2.16
N GLY A 171 9.70 -15.12 1.46
CA GLY A 171 9.89 -13.74 1.90
C GLY A 171 8.99 -12.78 1.13
N VAL A 172 8.43 -11.78 1.80
CA VAL A 172 7.68 -10.67 1.18
C VAL A 172 8.30 -9.35 1.61
N GLY A 173 8.66 -8.49 0.66
CA GLY A 173 9.20 -7.16 0.92
C GLY A 173 8.28 -6.06 0.40
N HIS A 174 7.94 -5.09 1.25
CA HIS A 174 7.11 -3.93 0.88
C HIS A 174 7.91 -2.66 0.64
N ASP A 175 7.31 -1.70 -0.07
CA ASP A 175 7.78 -0.33 -0.05
C ASP A 175 7.15 0.52 1.06
N GLY A 176 7.58 1.78 1.18
CA GLY A 176 7.27 2.63 2.35
C GLY A 176 5.76 2.80 2.60
N ASP A 177 4.96 2.91 1.55
CA ASP A 177 3.50 3.00 1.65
C ASP A 177 2.73 1.72 1.29
N ALA A 178 3.48 0.63 1.09
CA ALA A 178 3.01 -0.73 0.89
C ALA A 178 1.98 -0.91 -0.23
N ASP A 179 2.08 -0.11 -1.30
CA ASP A 179 1.35 -0.36 -2.55
C ASP A 179 2.13 -1.29 -3.50
N ARG A 180 3.41 -1.54 -3.23
CA ARG A 180 4.24 -2.53 -3.93
C ARG A 180 4.67 -3.64 -2.99
N MET A 181 4.81 -4.83 -3.58
CA MET A 181 5.39 -6.01 -2.94
C MET A 181 6.35 -6.70 -3.90
N LEU A 182 7.41 -7.27 -3.35
CA LEU A 182 8.35 -8.18 -4.00
C LEU A 182 8.45 -9.46 -3.17
N ALA A 183 8.93 -10.54 -3.78
CA ALA A 183 9.04 -11.83 -3.12
C ALA A 183 10.46 -12.39 -3.19
N VAL A 184 10.75 -13.25 -2.23
CA VAL A 184 11.92 -14.12 -2.21
C VAL A 184 11.44 -15.55 -2.01
N ASP A 185 11.88 -16.48 -2.84
CA ASP A 185 11.51 -17.90 -2.71
C ASP A 185 12.21 -18.59 -1.51
N GLU A 186 11.85 -19.84 -1.26
CA GLU A 186 12.36 -20.64 -0.14
C GLU A 186 13.89 -20.85 -0.15
N THR A 187 14.54 -20.60 -1.28
CA THR A 187 16.01 -20.70 -1.42
C THR A 187 16.73 -19.38 -1.11
N GLY A 188 15.97 -18.31 -0.81
CA GLY A 188 16.50 -16.95 -0.69
C GLY A 188 16.65 -16.23 -2.04
N THR A 189 16.16 -16.81 -3.14
CA THR A 189 16.29 -16.20 -4.46
C THR A 189 15.23 -15.13 -4.67
N PHE A 190 15.66 -13.91 -5.02
CA PHE A 190 14.77 -12.80 -5.35
C PHE A 190 13.91 -13.13 -6.57
N VAL A 191 12.60 -12.89 -6.47
CA VAL A 191 11.63 -13.12 -7.55
C VAL A 191 11.32 -11.80 -8.27
N PRO A 192 11.66 -11.68 -9.56
CA PRO A 192 11.35 -10.48 -10.36
C PRO A 192 9.85 -10.15 -10.49
N LYS A 193 9.53 -8.88 -10.71
CA LYS A 193 8.14 -8.36 -10.76
C LYS A 193 7.30 -8.96 -11.89
N ASP A 194 7.90 -9.19 -13.04
CA ASP A 194 7.32 -9.83 -14.22
C ASP A 194 6.98 -11.30 -13.96
N ALA A 195 7.86 -12.04 -13.28
CA ALA A 195 7.59 -13.41 -12.84
C ALA A 195 6.41 -13.44 -11.85
N LEU A 196 6.36 -12.51 -10.90
CA LEU A 196 5.23 -12.36 -9.96
C LEU A 196 3.93 -12.02 -10.69
N LEU A 197 3.96 -11.08 -11.63
CA LEU A 197 2.81 -10.75 -12.46
C LEU A 197 2.31 -11.97 -13.24
N ALA A 198 3.21 -12.76 -13.84
CA ALA A 198 2.85 -13.97 -14.56
C ALA A 198 2.22 -15.02 -13.63
N LEU A 199 2.74 -15.19 -12.41
CA LEU A 199 2.19 -16.10 -11.41
C LEU A 199 0.77 -15.66 -10.99
N PHE A 200 0.57 -14.38 -10.65
CA PHE A 200 -0.73 -13.85 -10.26
C PHE A 200 -1.73 -13.87 -11.43
N ALA A 201 -1.29 -13.54 -12.64
CA ALA A 201 -2.11 -13.62 -13.84
C ALA A 201 -2.61 -15.03 -14.10
N ARG A 202 -1.75 -16.04 -13.94
CA ARG A 202 -2.12 -17.46 -14.12
C ARG A 202 -3.19 -17.91 -13.12
N ASP A 203 -3.15 -17.38 -11.91
CA ASP A 203 -4.11 -17.70 -10.85
C ASP A 203 -5.45 -16.95 -11.03
N ALA A 204 -5.38 -15.64 -11.30
CA ALA A 204 -6.55 -14.77 -11.31
C ALA A 204 -7.28 -14.68 -12.67
N ALA A 205 -6.62 -14.99 -13.79
CA ALA A 205 -7.19 -14.84 -15.13
C ALA A 205 -7.52 -16.20 -15.78
N GLY A 206 -8.74 -16.31 -16.30
CA GLY A 206 -9.22 -17.49 -17.02
C GLY A 206 -9.09 -17.40 -18.54
N SER A 207 -9.67 -18.39 -19.23
CA SER A 207 -9.72 -18.39 -20.69
C SER A 207 -10.56 -17.23 -21.21
N GLY A 208 -9.94 -16.35 -22.01
CA GLY A 208 -10.60 -15.19 -22.61
C GLY A 208 -10.41 -13.88 -21.85
N ASP A 209 -9.88 -13.93 -20.63
CA ASP A 209 -9.52 -12.75 -19.87
C ASP A 209 -8.27 -12.06 -20.44
N ARG A 210 -8.11 -10.78 -20.12
CA ARG A 210 -6.98 -9.96 -20.56
C ARG A 210 -6.25 -9.41 -19.36
N VAL A 211 -4.93 -9.59 -19.36
CA VAL A 211 -4.02 -9.04 -18.34
C VAL A 211 -3.35 -7.80 -18.93
N ALA A 212 -3.43 -6.68 -18.20
CA ALA A 212 -2.71 -5.47 -18.57
C ALA A 212 -1.33 -5.47 -17.91
N ALA A 213 -0.29 -5.16 -18.69
CA ALA A 213 1.09 -5.09 -18.21
C ALA A 213 1.80 -3.87 -18.83
N PRO A 214 2.77 -3.26 -18.12
CA PRO A 214 3.67 -2.26 -18.70
C PRO A 214 4.48 -2.82 -19.87
N ILE A 215 4.93 -1.93 -20.78
CA ILE A 215 5.71 -2.33 -21.98
C ILE A 215 7.08 -2.93 -21.66
N ASP A 216 7.59 -2.69 -20.47
CA ASP A 216 8.86 -3.17 -19.92
C ASP A 216 8.74 -4.51 -19.16
N THR A 217 7.58 -5.17 -19.25
CA THR A 217 7.40 -6.57 -18.77
C THR A 217 8.03 -7.54 -19.77
N SER A 218 8.73 -8.58 -19.28
CA SER A 218 9.45 -9.57 -20.12
C SER A 218 8.57 -10.49 -20.96
#